data_AF-A0A743HMZ3-F1
#
_entry.id   AF-A0A743HMZ3-F1
#
_cell.length_a   1.000
_cell.length_b   1.000
_cell.length_c   1.000
_cell.angle_alpha   90.00
_cell.angle_beta   90.00
_cell.angle_gamma   90.00
#
_symmetry.space_group_name_H-M   'P 1'
#
loop_
_entity.id
_entity.type
_entity.pdbx_description
1 polymer ?
#
loop_
_entity_poly.entity_id
_entity_poly.type
_entity_poly.pdbx_seq_one_letter_code
_entity_poly.pdbx_strand_id
1 'polypeptide(L)'
;MNYQFCWYLFLRPLTFFMVVLLCAFTFIDITASAAWLIILGLVYPVAVSMRLHILHQKKAVMLRQNSAEWIVYLPGIPVQEKQSALINVAFSSKTALRGFYIRALSSKVILHIITFYILWFDVQHATLTWYRILAALITLAILVKSMSSTLLMLHKVVRCQYNVCTIEMASLWYEIDFKGKLGLCALFAVK
;
A
#
# COMPACT_ATOMS: atom_id res chain seq x y z
N MET A 1 20.46 -13.62 9.07
CA MET A 1 20.54 -12.80 7.84
C MET A 1 19.24 -13.00 7.08
N ASN A 2 18.46 -11.95 6.83
CA ASN A 2 17.08 -12.08 6.37
C ASN A 2 17.03 -12.34 4.84
N TYR A 3 17.16 -13.61 4.42
CA TYR A 3 17.13 -14.05 3.00
C TYR A 3 15.82 -13.67 2.28
N GLN A 4 14.79 -13.30 3.04
CA GLN A 4 13.51 -12.82 2.55
C GLN A 4 13.63 -11.50 1.76
N PHE A 5 14.59 -10.62 2.08
CA PHE A 5 14.71 -9.32 1.42
C PHE A 5 15.19 -9.46 -0.05
N CYS A 6 16.13 -10.37 -0.32
CA CYS A 6 16.56 -10.70 -1.68
C CYS A 6 15.46 -11.39 -2.49
N TRP A 7 14.62 -12.20 -1.84
CA TRP A 7 13.53 -12.92 -2.52
C TRP A 7 12.40 -11.98 -2.95
N TYR A 8 12.06 -10.96 -2.14
CA TYR A 8 11.07 -9.94 -2.53
C TYR A 8 11.51 -9.09 -3.74
N LEU A 9 12.81 -8.81 -3.87
CA LEU A 9 13.39 -8.16 -5.05
C LEU A 9 13.17 -8.98 -6.33
N PHE A 10 13.24 -10.31 -6.24
CA PHE A 10 13.04 -11.23 -7.38
C PHE A 10 11.57 -11.56 -7.66
N LEU A 11 10.70 -11.60 -6.65
CA LEU A 11 9.28 -11.96 -6.79
C LEU A 11 8.43 -10.92 -7.54
N ARG A 12 8.84 -9.64 -7.54
CA ARG A 12 8.13 -8.56 -8.25
C ARG A 12 9.11 -7.65 -8.98
N PRO A 13 9.73 -8.12 -10.08
CA PRO A 13 10.76 -7.37 -10.79
C PRO A 13 10.25 -6.01 -11.27
N LEU A 14 8.99 -5.93 -11.71
CA LEU A 14 8.38 -4.67 -12.18
C LEU A 14 8.38 -3.58 -11.11
N THR A 15 8.07 -3.92 -9.84
CA THR A 15 8.07 -2.93 -8.76
C THR A 15 9.48 -2.47 -8.42
N PHE A 16 10.47 -3.35 -8.51
CA PHE A 16 11.86 -2.98 -8.29
C PHE A 16 12.36 -2.01 -9.38
N PHE A 17 12.15 -2.35 -10.65
CA PHE A 17 12.54 -1.46 -11.77
C PHE A 17 11.83 -0.10 -11.70
N MET A 18 10.56 -0.06 -11.29
CA MET A 18 9.84 1.20 -11.08
C MET A 18 10.46 2.06 -9.97
N VAL A 19 10.84 1.46 -8.84
CA VAL A 19 11.51 2.21 -7.76
C VAL A 19 12.86 2.72 -8.23
N VAL A 20 13.66 1.90 -8.90
CA VAL A 20 14.96 2.31 -9.46
C VAL A 20 14.79 3.45 -10.47
N LEU A 21 13.81 3.36 -11.35
CA LEU A 21 13.50 4.41 -12.34
C LEU A 21 13.10 5.73 -11.66
N LEU A 22 12.20 5.68 -10.67
CA LEU A 22 11.78 6.86 -9.92
C LEU A 22 12.92 7.47 -9.10
N CYS A 23 13.82 6.63 -8.56
CA CYS A 23 15.06 7.09 -7.94
C CYS A 23 16.00 7.73 -8.97
N ALA A 24 16.08 7.24 -10.20
CA ALA A 24 16.90 7.87 -11.24
C ALA A 24 16.41 9.29 -11.58
N PHE A 25 15.09 9.52 -11.56
CA PHE A 25 14.50 10.84 -11.83
C PHE A 25 14.82 11.90 -10.75
N THR A 26 15.19 11.50 -9.54
CA THR A 26 15.59 12.45 -8.50
C THR A 26 16.92 13.12 -8.82
N PHE A 27 17.82 12.43 -9.53
CA PHE A 27 19.10 12.98 -10.02
C PHE A 27 18.92 13.96 -11.19
N ILE A 28 17.70 14.06 -11.75
CA ILE A 28 17.33 14.97 -12.83
C ILE A 28 16.42 16.10 -12.31
N ASP A 29 16.48 16.38 -11.00
CA ASP A 29 15.72 17.43 -10.31
C ASP A 29 14.20 17.29 -10.45
N ILE A 30 13.67 16.05 -10.49
CA ILE A 30 12.23 15.78 -10.35
C ILE A 30 11.97 15.25 -8.95
N THR A 31 11.81 16.19 -8.02
CA THR A 31 11.65 15.92 -6.59
C THR A 31 10.33 15.20 -6.28
N ALA A 32 9.30 15.39 -7.12
CA ALA A 32 8.03 14.70 -7.01
C ALA A 32 8.14 13.17 -7.03
N SER A 33 9.13 12.62 -7.76
CA SER A 33 9.40 11.18 -7.81
C SER A 33 9.85 10.66 -6.44
N ALA A 34 10.77 11.38 -5.80
CA ALA A 34 11.25 11.07 -4.45
C ALA A 34 10.11 11.21 -3.43
N ALA A 35 9.38 12.32 -3.49
CA ALA A 35 8.28 12.62 -2.60
C ALA A 35 7.21 11.51 -2.67
N TRP A 36 6.87 11.04 -3.86
CA TRP A 36 5.93 9.95 -4.04
C TRP A 36 6.41 8.65 -3.37
N LEU A 37 7.67 8.25 -3.61
CA LEU A 37 8.26 7.04 -3.02
C LEU A 37 8.27 7.11 -1.49
N ILE A 38 8.68 8.24 -0.93
CA ILE A 38 8.75 8.42 0.52
C ILE A 38 7.35 8.46 1.13
N ILE A 39 6.47 9.33 0.62
CA ILE A 39 5.17 9.58 1.22
C ILE A 39 4.24 8.37 1.05
N LEU A 40 4.10 7.86 -0.17
CA LEU A 40 3.13 6.81 -0.48
C LEU A 40 3.74 5.41 -0.42
N GLY A 41 5.05 5.27 -0.64
CA GLY A 41 5.76 4.00 -0.53
C GLY A 41 6.20 3.64 0.89
N LEU A 42 6.48 4.64 1.75
CA LEU A 42 6.98 4.39 3.11
C LEU A 42 6.07 4.98 4.20
N VAL A 43 5.87 6.29 4.22
CA VAL A 43 5.19 7.00 5.32
C VAL A 43 3.75 6.51 5.48
N TYR A 44 2.97 6.45 4.39
CA TYR A 44 1.57 6.03 4.44
C TYR A 44 1.42 4.56 4.91
N PRO A 45 2.13 3.57 4.32
CA PRO A 45 2.09 2.19 4.81
C PRO A 45 2.47 2.04 6.28
N VAL A 46 3.51 2.75 6.73
CA VAL A 46 3.95 2.72 8.13
C VAL A 46 2.87 3.31 9.05
N ALA A 47 2.28 4.45 8.68
CA ALA A 47 1.22 5.10 9.46
C ALA A 47 -0.03 4.21 9.60
N VAL A 48 -0.46 3.57 8.50
CA VAL A 48 -1.60 2.63 8.52
C VAL A 48 -1.28 1.41 9.39
N SER A 49 -0.08 0.85 9.25
CA SER A 49 0.37 -0.29 10.05
C SER A 49 0.42 0.03 11.55
N MET A 50 0.97 1.19 11.91
CA MET A 50 0.98 1.68 13.29
C MET A 50 -0.44 1.87 13.84
N ARG A 51 -1.34 2.45 13.04
CA ARG A 51 -2.74 2.64 13.44
C ARG A 51 -3.44 1.29 13.68
N LEU A 52 -3.20 0.31 12.81
CA LEU A 52 -3.72 -1.05 12.96
C LEU A 52 -3.16 -1.72 14.21
N HIS A 53 -1.87 -1.55 14.50
CA HIS A 53 -1.23 -2.07 15.71
C HIS A 53 -1.89 -1.51 16.98
N ILE A 54 -2.12 -0.20 17.05
CA ILE A 54 -2.81 0.45 18.19
C ILE A 54 -4.26 -0.08 18.34
N LEU A 55 -4.98 -0.23 17.22
CA LEU A 55 -6.36 -0.76 17.25
C LEU A 55 -6.42 -2.23 17.68
N HIS A 56 -5.43 -3.01 17.30
CA HIS A 56 -5.27 -4.40 17.72
C HIS A 56 -4.98 -4.51 19.22
N GLN A 57 -4.06 -3.69 19.75
CA GLN A 57 -3.78 -3.64 21.20
C GLN A 57 -5.03 -3.28 22.01
N LYS A 58 -5.89 -2.40 21.48
CA LYS A 58 -7.17 -2.01 22.11
C LYS A 58 -8.29 -3.05 21.93
N LYS A 59 -8.01 -4.22 21.34
CA LYS A 59 -8.99 -5.28 21.01
C LYS A 59 -10.16 -4.80 20.12
N ALA A 60 -10.01 -3.67 19.44
CA ALA A 60 -11.02 -3.12 18.53
C ALA A 60 -10.95 -3.76 17.14
N VAL A 61 -9.82 -4.42 16.84
CA VAL A 61 -9.50 -5.03 15.56
C VAL A 61 -8.84 -6.37 15.78
N MET A 62 -9.29 -7.37 15.04
CA MET A 62 -8.62 -8.66 14.95
C MET A 62 -7.79 -8.71 13.67
N LEU A 63 -6.50 -9.01 13.81
CA LEU A 63 -5.57 -9.20 12.71
C LEU A 63 -5.56 -10.68 12.34
N ARG A 64 -6.16 -11.03 11.19
CA ARG A 64 -6.14 -12.41 10.73
C ARG A 64 -4.78 -12.73 10.15
N GLN A 65 -4.07 -13.64 10.80
CA GLN A 65 -2.78 -14.15 10.35
C GLN A 65 -2.96 -15.56 9.79
N ASN A 66 -2.39 -15.84 8.62
CA ASN A 66 -2.14 -17.22 8.25
C ASN A 66 -0.77 -17.57 8.81
N SER A 67 -0.68 -18.60 9.65
CA SER A 67 0.58 -19.26 9.95
C SER A 67 0.83 -20.30 8.87
N ALA A 68 1.63 -19.95 7.87
CA ALA A 68 2.18 -20.94 6.95
C ALA A 68 3.47 -21.49 7.55
N GLU A 69 3.49 -22.81 7.82
CA GLU A 69 4.70 -23.52 8.21
C GLU A 69 5.31 -24.13 6.94
N TRP A 70 6.56 -23.82 6.67
CA TRP A 70 7.28 -24.23 5.48
C TRP A 70 8.74 -24.53 5.86
N ILE A 71 9.27 -25.57 5.22
CA ILE A 71 10.64 -26.05 5.46
C ILE A 71 11.53 -25.42 4.39
N VAL A 72 12.47 -24.57 4.82
CA VAL A 72 13.48 -23.98 3.94
C VAL A 72 14.78 -24.75 4.12
N TYR A 73 15.34 -25.23 3.01
CA TYR A 73 16.65 -25.88 3.00
C TYR A 73 17.74 -24.82 2.81
N LEU A 74 18.28 -24.33 3.92
CA LEU A 74 19.59 -23.67 3.98
C LEU A 74 20.67 -24.76 3.82
N PRO A 75 21.91 -24.51 3.37
CA PRO A 75 22.86 -25.52 2.85
C PRO A 75 22.88 -26.86 3.62
N GLY A 76 21.99 -27.79 3.22
CA GLY A 76 21.77 -29.11 3.84
C GLY A 76 20.94 -29.17 5.14
N ILE A 77 20.55 -28.06 5.77
CA ILE A 77 19.82 -28.01 7.05
C ILE A 77 18.35 -27.63 6.80
N PRO A 78 17.37 -28.52 7.09
CA PRO A 78 15.95 -28.18 7.03
C PRO A 78 15.61 -27.25 8.19
N VAL A 79 15.30 -26.00 7.88
CA VAL A 79 14.84 -25.01 8.87
C VAL A 79 13.34 -24.86 8.72
N GLN A 80 12.59 -25.21 9.78
CA GLN A 80 11.16 -24.93 9.85
C GLN A 80 10.97 -23.44 10.13
N GLU A 81 10.42 -22.72 9.16
CA GLU A 81 10.08 -21.32 9.32
C GLU A 81 8.56 -21.21 9.54
N LYS A 82 8.14 -20.43 10.54
CA LYS A 82 6.72 -20.08 10.71
C LYS A 82 6.51 -18.69 10.14
N GLN A 83 5.80 -18.58 9.03
CA GLN A 83 5.41 -17.29 8.48
C GLN A 83 4.01 -16.93 8.96
N SER A 84 3.90 -15.88 9.76
CA SER A 84 2.63 -15.23 10.07
C SER A 84 2.39 -14.08 9.09
N ALA A 85 1.73 -14.35 7.96
CA ALA A 85 1.37 -13.32 6.99
C ALA A 85 0.02 -12.69 7.38
N LEU A 86 -0.03 -11.36 7.45
CA LEU A 86 -1.26 -10.63 7.69
C LEU A 86 -2.17 -10.71 6.45
N ILE A 87 -3.29 -11.45 6.56
CA ILE A 87 -4.21 -11.69 5.44
C ILE A 87 -5.23 -10.56 5.35
N ASN A 88 -5.96 -10.32 6.46
CA ASN A 88 -7.05 -9.36 6.49
C ASN A 88 -7.22 -8.72 7.87
N VAL A 89 -7.94 -7.61 7.89
CA VAL A 89 -8.31 -6.90 9.11
C VAL A 89 -9.80 -7.10 9.35
N ALA A 90 -10.15 -7.67 10.50
CA ALA A 90 -11.54 -7.83 10.92
C ALA A 90 -11.88 -6.84 12.04
N PHE A 91 -13.08 -6.26 11.99
CA PHE A 91 -13.57 -5.28 12.95
C PHE A 91 -14.85 -5.78 13.63
N SER A 92 -15.09 -5.36 14.86
CA SER A 92 -16.28 -5.75 15.64
C SER A 92 -17.59 -5.16 15.11
N SER A 93 -17.53 -4.11 14.28
CA SER A 93 -18.70 -3.46 13.70
C SER A 93 -18.47 -3.03 12.26
N LYS A 94 -19.51 -3.18 11.42
CA LYS A 94 -19.54 -2.72 10.02
C LYS A 94 -19.31 -1.21 9.90
N THR A 95 -19.78 -0.41 10.88
CA THR A 95 -19.60 1.06 10.86
C THR A 95 -18.16 1.46 11.16
N ALA A 96 -17.53 0.79 12.13
CA ALA A 96 -16.11 1.00 12.48
C ALA A 96 -15.18 0.62 11.33
N LEU A 97 -15.47 -0.52 10.68
CA LEU A 97 -14.80 -0.99 9.47
C LEU A 97 -14.83 0.06 8.36
N ARG A 98 -16.04 0.49 7.96
CA ARG A 98 -16.22 1.51 6.92
C ARG A 98 -15.53 2.83 7.28
N GLY A 99 -15.68 3.28 8.53
CA GLY A 99 -15.07 4.51 9.01
C GLY A 99 -13.54 4.49 8.99
N PHE A 100 -12.92 3.32 9.22
CA PHE A 100 -11.47 3.15 9.08
C PHE A 100 -11.02 3.25 7.63
N TYR A 101 -11.66 2.52 6.71
CA TYR A 101 -11.30 2.52 5.29
C TYR A 101 -11.51 3.88 4.63
N ILE A 102 -12.60 4.60 4.96
CA ILE A 102 -12.81 5.97 4.46
C ILE A 102 -11.69 6.89 4.94
N ARG A 103 -11.36 6.87 6.23
CA ARG A 103 -10.28 7.72 6.78
C ARG A 103 -8.92 7.40 6.15
N ALA A 104 -8.58 6.12 6.03
CA ALA A 104 -7.32 5.69 5.44
C ALA A 104 -7.23 6.09 3.95
N LEU A 105 -8.25 5.78 3.14
CA LEU A 105 -8.26 6.13 1.72
C LEU A 105 -8.31 7.64 1.49
N SER A 106 -9.09 8.38 2.27
CA SER A 106 -9.11 9.86 2.18
C SER A 106 -7.75 10.45 2.53
N SER A 107 -7.07 9.95 3.56
CA SER A 107 -5.69 10.39 3.86
C SER A 107 -4.72 10.08 2.72
N LYS A 108 -4.86 8.93 2.05
CA LYS A 108 -4.09 8.58 0.86
C LYS A 108 -4.34 9.55 -0.31
N VAL A 109 -5.59 9.98 -0.51
CA VAL A 109 -5.94 10.98 -1.54
C VAL A 109 -5.27 12.32 -1.25
N ILE A 110 -5.30 12.78 0.01
CA ILE A 110 -4.63 14.03 0.41
C ILE A 110 -3.13 13.97 0.11
N LEU A 111 -2.47 12.85 0.41
CA LEU A 111 -1.06 12.66 0.10
C LEU A 111 -0.76 12.66 -1.41
N HIS A 112 -1.68 12.14 -2.24
CA HIS A 112 -1.56 12.28 -3.70
C HIS A 112 -1.63 13.75 -4.12
N ILE A 113 -2.58 14.53 -3.59
CA ILE A 113 -2.72 15.96 -3.91
C ILE A 113 -1.43 16.72 -3.58
N ILE A 114 -0.82 16.45 -2.42
CA ILE A 114 0.47 17.05 -2.04
C ILE A 114 1.56 16.69 -3.05
N THR A 115 1.62 15.42 -3.49
CA THR A 115 2.62 14.98 -4.45
C THR A 115 2.41 15.59 -5.84
N PHE A 116 1.15 15.75 -6.27
CA PHE A 116 0.80 16.47 -7.51
C PHE A 116 1.22 17.95 -7.43
N TYR A 117 1.06 18.58 -6.28
CA TYR A 117 1.49 19.96 -6.07
C TYR A 117 3.02 20.10 -6.19
N ILE A 118 3.77 19.14 -5.64
CA ILE A 118 5.24 19.10 -5.79
C ILE A 118 5.63 18.94 -7.26
N LEU A 119 4.97 18.05 -8.01
CA LEU A 119 5.25 17.88 -9.44
C LEU A 119 4.95 19.16 -10.24
N TRP A 120 3.85 19.83 -9.93
CA TRP A 120 3.52 21.13 -10.52
C TRP A 120 4.61 22.17 -10.23
N PHE A 121 5.07 22.24 -8.98
CA PHE A 121 6.14 23.15 -8.58
C PHE A 121 7.47 22.86 -9.30
N ASP A 122 7.83 21.58 -9.42
CA ASP A 122 9.00 21.12 -10.18
C ASP A 122 8.93 21.59 -11.64
N VAL A 123 7.78 21.45 -12.30
CA VAL A 123 7.60 21.86 -13.70
C VAL A 123 7.71 23.37 -13.89
N GLN A 124 7.21 24.18 -12.95
CA GLN A 124 7.23 25.64 -13.06
C GLN A 124 8.61 26.26 -12.88
N HIS A 125 9.45 25.68 -12.02
CA HIS A 125 10.79 26.21 -11.72
C HIS A 125 11.91 25.53 -12.53
N ALA A 126 11.56 24.53 -13.34
CA ALA A 126 12.52 23.79 -14.13
C ALA A 126 12.83 24.46 -15.48
N THR A 127 14.09 24.36 -15.89
CA THR A 127 14.48 24.56 -17.29
C THR A 127 13.91 23.41 -18.13
N LEU A 128 13.08 23.74 -19.14
CA LEU A 128 12.44 22.77 -20.02
C LEU A 128 13.45 22.12 -20.97
N THR A 129 14.09 21.06 -20.49
CA THR A 129 14.84 20.11 -21.34
C THR A 129 13.97 18.91 -21.70
N TRP A 130 14.14 18.35 -22.90
CA TRP A 130 13.31 17.25 -23.41
C TRP A 130 13.26 16.03 -22.47
N TYR A 131 14.39 15.68 -21.83
CA TYR A 131 14.48 14.53 -20.93
C TYR A 131 13.74 14.78 -19.60
N ARG A 132 13.73 16.01 -19.07
CA ARG A 132 12.93 16.37 -17.88
C ARG A 132 11.45 16.35 -18.17
N ILE A 133 11.03 16.83 -19.35
CA ILE A 133 9.63 16.76 -19.78
C ILE A 133 9.18 15.30 -19.85
N LEU A 134 10.00 14.43 -20.43
CA LEU A 134 9.71 13.00 -20.50
C LEU A 134 9.56 12.36 -19.11
N ALA A 135 10.48 12.64 -18.19
CA ALA A 135 10.42 12.12 -16.82
C ALA A 135 9.24 12.72 -16.02
N ALA A 136 8.88 13.98 -16.24
CA ALA A 136 7.69 14.61 -15.66
C ALA A 136 6.39 13.97 -16.18
N LEU A 137 6.33 13.62 -17.47
CA LEU A 137 5.17 12.90 -18.04
C LEU A 137 5.03 11.49 -17.48
N ILE A 138 6.14 10.76 -17.33
CA ILE A 138 6.14 9.41 -16.76
C ILE A 138 5.67 9.46 -15.30
N THR A 139 6.20 10.39 -14.50
CA THR A 139 5.81 10.56 -13.09
C THR A 139 4.35 10.99 -12.96
N LEU A 140 3.87 11.87 -13.83
CA LEU A 140 2.47 12.25 -13.93
C LEU A 140 1.58 11.03 -14.22
N ALA A 141 1.95 10.20 -15.20
CA ALA A 141 1.17 9.01 -15.55
C ALA A 141 1.07 8.02 -14.37
N ILE A 142 2.17 7.81 -13.63
CA ILE A 142 2.20 6.97 -12.42
C ILE A 142 1.28 7.56 -11.34
N LEU A 143 1.36 8.87 -11.10
CA LEU A 143 0.53 9.57 -10.12
C LEU A 143 -0.97 9.47 -10.45
N VAL A 144 -1.34 9.72 -11.70
CA VAL A 144 -2.74 9.65 -12.17
C VAL A 144 -3.27 8.22 -12.04
N LYS A 145 -2.48 7.21 -12.42
CA LYS A 145 -2.87 5.80 -12.28
C LYS A 145 -3.07 5.42 -10.81
N SER A 146 -2.14 5.80 -9.93
CA SER A 146 -2.23 5.52 -8.50
C SER A 146 -3.42 6.23 -7.83
N MET A 147 -3.66 7.50 -8.19
CA MET A 147 -4.76 8.30 -7.66
C MET A 147 -6.12 7.76 -8.13
N SER A 148 -6.28 7.45 -9.42
CA SER A 148 -7.52 6.90 -9.97
C SER A 148 -7.89 5.55 -9.34
N SER A 149 -6.92 4.67 -9.12
CA SER A 149 -7.14 3.42 -8.37
C SER A 149 -7.61 3.70 -6.94
N THR A 150 -6.99 4.67 -6.26
CA THR A 150 -7.35 5.05 -4.89
C THR A 150 -8.77 5.64 -4.81
N LEU A 151 -9.13 6.52 -5.74
CA LEU A 151 -10.47 7.11 -5.85
C LEU A 151 -11.54 6.06 -6.16
N LEU A 152 -11.26 5.12 -7.06
CA LEU A 152 -12.17 4.04 -7.38
C LEU A 152 -12.44 3.14 -6.17
N MET A 153 -11.42 2.86 -5.36
CA MET A 153 -11.58 2.12 -4.10
C MET A 153 -12.35 2.92 -3.06
N LEU A 154 -12.07 4.22 -2.91
CA LEU A 154 -12.82 5.08 -2.01
C LEU A 154 -14.30 5.15 -2.41
N HIS A 155 -14.58 5.30 -3.71
CA HIS A 155 -15.95 5.32 -4.24
C HIS A 155 -16.68 4.01 -3.94
N LYS A 156 -16.04 2.84 -4.11
CA LYS A 156 -16.61 1.54 -3.75
C LYS A 156 -16.95 1.45 -2.26
N VAL A 157 -16.07 1.92 -1.38
CA VAL A 157 -16.31 1.92 0.07
C VAL A 157 -17.43 2.89 0.46
N VAL A 158 -17.50 4.06 -0.17
CA VAL A 158 -18.55 5.06 0.08
C VAL A 158 -19.91 4.54 -0.39
N ARG A 159 -19.98 3.91 -1.57
CA ARG A 159 -21.20 3.31 -2.14
C ARG A 159 -21.58 1.95 -1.56
N CYS A 160 -20.86 1.46 -0.55
CA CYS A 160 -21.09 0.15 0.05
C CYS A 160 -21.04 -1.02 -0.96
N GLN A 161 -20.27 -0.88 -2.04
CA GLN A 161 -20.07 -1.91 -3.07
C GLN A 161 -18.92 -2.84 -2.70
N TYR A 162 -19.04 -3.51 -1.55
CA TYR A 162 -18.07 -4.48 -1.06
C TYR A 162 -18.78 -5.64 -0.35
N ASN A 163 -18.16 -6.82 -0.38
CA ASN A 163 -18.70 -7.97 0.33
C ASN A 163 -18.21 -7.91 1.78
N VAL A 164 -19.14 -8.15 2.71
CA VAL A 164 -18.82 -8.27 4.13
C VAL A 164 -18.79 -9.75 4.46
N CYS A 165 -17.60 -10.27 4.76
CA CYS A 165 -17.47 -11.63 5.27
C CYS A 165 -17.61 -11.58 6.79
N THR A 166 -18.55 -12.36 7.33
CA THR A 166 -18.67 -12.57 8.78
C THR A 166 -17.84 -13.77 9.17
N ILE A 167 -16.99 -13.60 10.18
CA ILE A 167 -16.26 -14.71 10.79
C ILE A 167 -16.83 -14.92 12.18
N GLU A 168 -17.36 -16.11 12.41
CA GLU A 168 -17.76 -16.58 13.74
C GLU A 168 -16.58 -17.36 14.33
N MET A 169 -15.96 -16.77 15.34
CA MET A 169 -15.00 -17.47 16.22
C MET A 169 -15.59 -17.53 17.63
N ALA A 170 -15.46 -16.45 18.39
CA ALA A 170 -16.09 -16.27 19.71
C ALA A 170 -17.07 -15.07 19.76
N SER A 171 -16.96 -14.15 18.80
CA SER A 171 -17.84 -13.01 18.58
C SER A 171 -17.96 -12.74 17.08
N LEU A 172 -19.00 -12.04 16.64
CA LEU A 172 -19.16 -11.65 15.23
C LEU A 172 -18.09 -10.63 14.82
N TRP A 173 -17.26 -10.99 13.84
CA TRP A 173 -16.26 -10.11 13.23
C TRP A 173 -16.58 -9.88 11.76
N TYR A 174 -16.36 -8.65 11.28
CA TYR A 174 -16.64 -8.23 9.91
C TYR A 174 -15.35 -7.90 9.15
N GLU A 175 -15.17 -8.55 8.00
CA GLU A 175 -14.08 -8.30 7.06
C GLU A 175 -14.62 -7.69 5.75
N ILE A 176 -13.81 -6.87 5.08
CA ILE A 176 -14.09 -6.41 3.71
C ILE A 176 -13.37 -7.31 2.71
N ASP A 177 -14.12 -7.79 1.72
CA ASP A 177 -13.59 -8.34 0.47
C ASP A 177 -14.06 -7.52 -0.74
N PHE A 178 -13.11 -7.15 -1.59
CA PHE A 178 -13.35 -6.46 -2.86
C PHE A 178 -13.27 -7.45 -4.04
N LYS A 179 -14.33 -8.25 -4.24
CA LYS A 179 -14.43 -9.22 -5.35
C LYS A 179 -13.18 -10.13 -5.44
N GLY A 180 -12.85 -10.84 -4.36
CA GLY A 180 -11.71 -11.76 -4.29
C GLY A 180 -10.35 -11.07 -4.06
N LYS A 181 -10.35 -9.80 -3.61
CA LYS A 181 -9.15 -9.08 -3.19
C LYS A 181 -9.33 -8.62 -1.76
N LEU A 182 -8.46 -9.12 -0.89
CA LEU A 182 -8.38 -8.78 0.53
C LEU A 182 -8.37 -7.27 0.74
N GLY A 183 -9.13 -6.78 1.72
CA GLY A 183 -9.25 -5.34 2.02
C GLY A 183 -7.91 -4.66 2.32
N LEU A 184 -6.98 -5.38 2.95
CA LEU A 184 -5.60 -4.95 3.17
C LEU A 184 -4.86 -4.65 1.85
N CYS A 185 -5.04 -5.50 0.83
CA CYS A 185 -4.48 -5.24 -0.49
C CYS A 185 -5.03 -3.95 -1.10
N ALA A 186 -6.26 -3.52 -0.79
CA ALA A 186 -6.78 -2.25 -1.30
C ALA A 186 -6.09 -1.02 -0.66
N LEU A 187 -5.58 -1.15 0.57
CA LEU A 187 -4.88 -0.06 1.27
C LEU A 187 -3.43 0.05 0.81
N PHE A 188 -2.72 -1.08 0.73
CA PHE A 188 -1.29 -1.13 0.48
C PHE A 188 -0.90 -1.38 -0.97
N ALA A 189 -1.79 -1.89 -1.83
CA ALA A 189 -1.44 -2.07 -3.23
C ALA A 189 -1.28 -0.71 -3.90
N VAL A 190 -0.08 -0.50 -4.41
CA VAL A 190 0.23 0.47 -5.45
C VAL A 190 0.16 -0.31 -6.75
N LYS A 191 -0.78 0.01 -7.63
CA LYS A 191 -0.98 -0.66 -8.93
C LYS A 191 -0.60 0.23 -10.08
#